data_AF-T0ZHZ6-F1
#
_entry.id   AF-T0ZHZ6-F1
#
_cell.length_a   1.000
_cell.length_b   1.000
_cell.length_c   1.000
_cell.angle_alpha   90.00
_cell.angle_beta   90.00
_cell.angle_gamma   90.00
#
_symmetry.space_group_name_H-M   'P 1'
#
loop_
_entity.id
_entity.type
_entity.pdbx_description
1 polymer ?
#
loop_
_entity_poly.entity_id
_entity_poly.type
_entity_poly.pdbx_seq_one_letter_code
_entity_poly.pdbx_strand_id
1 'polypeptide(L)'
;MHWLRYDYVKFNFSAVRKPGLYEIEYAGHRSDAFPIAPNVYTHTWQTTLDGFLAVQMDHVSVRDAYHVWHGLSDMNDALQAPPNLTHFDGYFMGPNIESPYKPGEHIPGLNVGGWYDAGDFDNDAFGQYGTIQNLALTYATFHPQWDELTVNEKTRSVVMHKPDGVPDLVEQVEQGVLQTLAQIHAFGHTIMGIQQPYLEGYTATGDAASLNNGLIYNPKYGPGPVKGIHSGWPDDTWAWTLYRPSMEYAAAASLAAASVTLRGWNDPLSRKCLTTAIELWHRMQTDPPPRPHWPPFTEGSGGYREHAMGPPKWTAALQLLIATHGAAPYKRQVERMFPGMLR
;
A
#
# COMPACT_ATOMS: atom_id res chain seq x y z
N MET A 1 -1.82 25.67 27.91
CA MET A 1 -2.23 24.44 27.19
C MET A 1 -3.68 24.17 27.59
N HIS A 2 -4.65 24.53 26.75
CA HIS A 2 -6.09 24.49 27.09
C HIS A 2 -6.81 23.19 26.66
N TRP A 3 -6.07 22.18 26.20
CA TRP A 3 -6.60 20.93 25.64
C TRP A 3 -6.19 19.67 26.42
N LEU A 4 -5.48 19.82 27.54
CA LEU A 4 -5.05 18.71 28.38
C LEU A 4 -6.09 18.45 29.48
N ARG A 5 -6.46 17.18 29.68
CA ARG A 5 -7.48 16.77 30.67
C ARG A 5 -7.02 16.92 32.13
N TYR A 6 -5.71 16.88 32.36
CA TYR A 6 -5.09 16.90 33.69
C TYR A 6 -3.90 17.87 33.73
N ASP A 7 -3.39 18.15 34.92
CA ASP A 7 -2.10 18.80 35.12
C ASP A 7 -0.98 17.77 34.95
N TYR A 8 -0.17 17.92 33.91
CA TYR A 8 0.93 17.01 33.61
C TYR A 8 2.24 17.55 34.16
N VAL A 9 3.01 16.68 34.83
CA VAL A 9 4.39 16.95 35.23
C VAL A 9 5.37 16.21 34.32
N LYS A 10 6.55 16.80 34.08
CA LYS A 10 7.63 16.16 33.32
C LYS A 10 8.76 15.78 34.27
N PHE A 11 9.11 14.50 34.29
CA PHE A 11 10.27 13.99 35.02
C PHE A 11 11.40 13.66 34.04
N ASN A 12 12.52 14.38 34.13
CA ASN A 12 13.67 14.16 33.25
C ASN A 12 14.72 13.30 33.96
N PHE A 13 14.86 12.06 33.51
CA PHE A 13 15.86 11.11 33.98
C PHE A 13 16.95 10.80 32.93
N SER A 14 17.13 11.63 31.89
CA SER A 14 18.09 11.39 30.81
C SER A 14 19.57 11.34 31.25
N ALA A 15 19.87 11.74 32.49
CA ALA A 15 21.18 11.55 33.11
C ALA A 15 21.42 10.09 33.56
N VAL A 16 20.37 9.30 33.76
CA VAL A 16 20.46 7.87 34.09
C VAL A 16 20.73 7.09 32.82
N ARG A 17 21.96 6.58 32.68
CA ARG A 17 22.42 5.87 31.48
C ARG A 17 22.91 4.45 31.74
N LYS A 18 22.96 4.03 33.01
CA LYS A 18 23.38 2.68 33.36
C LYS A 18 22.34 1.69 32.83
N PRO A 19 22.74 0.62 32.12
CA PRO A 19 21.78 -0.37 31.68
C PRO A 19 21.11 -1.11 32.85
N GLY A 20 19.82 -1.37 32.75
CA GLY A 20 19.03 -2.04 33.79
C GLY A 20 17.52 -1.89 33.60
N LEU A 21 16.75 -2.54 34.48
CA LEU A 21 15.32 -2.30 34.64
C LEU A 21 15.10 -1.24 35.71
N TYR A 22 14.18 -0.32 35.42
CA TYR A 22 13.89 0.85 36.25
C TYR A 22 12.39 0.99 36.44
N GLU A 23 12.00 1.59 37.56
CA GLU A 23 10.64 2.07 37.84
C GLU A 23 10.74 3.55 38.20
N ILE A 24 9.73 4.34 37.83
CA ILE A 24 9.58 5.71 38.31
C ILE A 24 8.59 5.68 39.48
N GLU A 25 9.03 6.13 40.65
CA GLU A 25 8.16 6.32 41.82
C GLU A 25 7.87 7.81 42.03
N TYR A 26 6.58 8.17 42.09
CA TYR A 26 6.14 9.52 42.40
C TYR A 26 4.86 9.49 43.24
N ALA A 27 4.85 10.22 44.35
CA ALA A 27 3.70 10.30 45.26
C ALA A 27 3.13 8.93 45.70
N GLY A 28 3.99 7.94 45.91
CA GLY A 28 3.60 6.59 46.31
C GLY A 28 3.07 5.69 45.19
N HIS A 29 3.06 6.17 43.94
CA HIS A 29 2.72 5.38 42.75
C HIS A 29 3.97 5.02 41.98
N ARG A 30 3.98 3.82 41.39
CA ARG A 30 5.06 3.33 40.53
C ARG A 30 4.58 3.12 39.11
N SER A 31 5.43 3.41 38.14
CA SER A 31 5.25 2.96 36.77
C SER A 31 5.45 1.45 36.67
N ASP A 32 5.06 0.86 35.53
CA ASP A 32 5.60 -0.44 35.14
C ASP A 32 7.14 -0.34 34.99
N ALA A 33 7.81 -1.48 35.14
CA ALA A 33 9.24 -1.58 34.91
C ALA A 33 9.57 -1.34 33.43
N PHE A 34 10.62 -0.55 33.16
CA PHE A 34 11.09 -0.28 31.80
C PHE A 34 12.61 -0.46 31.69
N PRO A 35 13.13 -0.93 30.54
CA PRO A 35 14.56 -1.07 30.33
C PRO A 35 15.21 0.26 29.94
N ILE A 36 16.41 0.49 30.46
CA ILE A 36 17.40 1.38 29.85
C ILE A 36 18.49 0.45 29.32
N ALA A 37 18.70 0.41 28.01
CA ALA A 37 19.74 -0.38 27.35
C ALA A 37 19.99 0.16 25.94
N PRO A 38 21.17 -0.10 25.33
CA PRO A 38 21.47 0.35 23.97
C PRO A 38 20.60 -0.32 22.89
N ASN A 39 19.95 -1.44 23.19
CA ASN A 39 19.28 -2.32 22.22
C ASN A 39 17.78 -2.52 22.51
N VAL A 40 17.13 -1.60 23.24
CA VAL A 40 15.71 -1.74 23.63
C VAL A 40 14.73 -1.82 22.46
N TYR A 41 15.14 -1.38 21.26
CA TYR A 41 14.32 -1.40 20.04
C TYR A 41 14.77 -2.45 19.01
N THR A 42 15.75 -3.31 19.33
CA THR A 42 16.28 -4.27 18.35
C THR A 42 15.24 -5.29 17.89
N HIS A 43 14.24 -5.60 18.72
CA HIS A 43 13.22 -6.62 18.45
C HIS A 43 11.78 -6.07 18.52
N THR A 44 11.55 -4.82 18.11
CA THR A 44 10.24 -4.16 18.23
C THR A 44 9.52 -3.94 16.90
N TRP A 45 10.14 -4.26 15.77
CA TRP A 45 9.61 -3.95 14.43
C TRP A 45 9.33 -5.19 13.59
N GLN A 46 9.86 -6.35 13.96
CA GLN A 46 9.78 -7.60 13.23
C GLN A 46 8.32 -8.03 13.03
N THR A 47 7.52 -7.98 14.09
CA THR A 47 6.09 -8.32 14.05
C THR A 47 5.25 -7.37 13.20
N THR A 48 5.74 -6.18 12.89
CA THR A 48 5.10 -5.34 11.87
C THR A 48 5.26 -5.94 10.48
N LEU A 49 6.40 -6.58 10.22
CA LEU A 49 6.81 -7.07 8.91
C LEU A 49 6.35 -8.51 8.63
N ASP A 50 6.71 -9.44 9.51
CA ASP A 50 6.39 -10.87 9.39
C ASP A 50 5.01 -11.22 9.94
N GLY A 51 4.41 -10.29 10.70
CA GLY A 51 3.13 -10.41 11.39
C GLY A 51 2.04 -9.60 10.71
N PHE A 52 1.93 -8.34 11.11
CA PHE A 52 0.87 -7.43 10.68
C PHE A 52 0.78 -7.28 9.17
N LEU A 53 1.89 -6.92 8.49
CA LEU A 53 1.86 -6.74 7.04
C LEU A 53 1.56 -8.04 6.29
N ALA A 54 2.04 -9.19 6.78
CA ALA A 54 1.74 -10.49 6.19
C ALA A 54 0.24 -10.81 6.23
N VAL A 55 -0.42 -10.54 7.37
CA VAL A 55 -1.88 -10.73 7.53
C VAL A 55 -2.70 -9.80 6.64
N GLN A 56 -2.13 -8.65 6.23
CA GLN A 56 -2.80 -7.71 5.36
C GLN A 56 -2.59 -7.98 3.87
N MET A 57 -1.81 -9.01 3.49
CA MET A 57 -1.50 -9.27 2.07
C MET A 57 -2.75 -9.76 1.33
N ASP A 58 -3.13 -9.03 0.29
CA ASP A 58 -4.29 -9.35 -0.53
C ASP A 58 -3.92 -10.35 -1.66
N HIS A 59 -4.93 -10.98 -2.27
CA HIS A 59 -4.81 -11.90 -3.41
C HIS A 59 -4.00 -13.17 -3.18
N VAL A 60 -3.72 -13.46 -1.91
CA VAL A 60 -2.97 -14.62 -1.42
C VAL A 60 -3.71 -15.22 -0.23
N SER A 61 -3.46 -16.50 0.04
CA SER A 61 -3.84 -17.12 1.31
C SER A 61 -2.74 -16.93 2.34
N VAL A 62 -3.09 -16.59 3.59
CA VAL A 62 -2.10 -16.32 4.65
C VAL A 62 -2.28 -17.27 5.81
N ARG A 63 -1.19 -17.94 6.21
CA ARG A 63 -1.18 -18.80 7.40
C ARG A 63 0.06 -18.60 8.25
N ASP A 64 -0.14 -18.71 9.56
CA ASP A 64 0.89 -18.85 10.59
C ASP A 64 0.91 -20.32 11.03
N ALA A 65 1.89 -21.08 10.51
CA ALA A 65 1.99 -22.52 10.70
C ALA A 65 0.67 -23.27 10.42
N TYR A 66 -0.13 -23.54 11.47
CA TYR A 66 -1.42 -24.25 11.39
C TYR A 66 -2.64 -23.32 11.51
N HIS A 67 -2.43 -22.05 11.87
CA HIS A 67 -3.46 -21.03 11.94
C HIS A 67 -3.62 -20.38 10.57
N VAL A 68 -4.86 -20.28 10.07
CA VAL A 68 -5.17 -19.56 8.83
C VAL A 68 -5.74 -18.20 9.22
N TRP A 69 -5.10 -17.14 8.76
CA TRP A 69 -5.57 -15.76 8.97
C TRP A 69 -6.69 -15.43 8.00
N HIS A 70 -6.46 -15.70 6.71
CA HIS A 70 -7.49 -15.66 5.69
C HIS A 70 -7.17 -16.61 4.53
N GLY A 71 -8.22 -17.02 3.82
CA GLY A 71 -8.12 -17.76 2.58
C GLY A 71 -7.63 -16.90 1.42
N LEU A 72 -7.77 -17.43 0.20
CA LEU A 72 -7.45 -16.68 -1.02
C LEU A 72 -8.56 -15.68 -1.35
N SER A 73 -8.33 -14.40 -1.05
CA SER A 73 -9.26 -13.28 -1.22
C SER A 73 -9.28 -12.73 -2.65
N ASP A 74 -10.38 -12.02 -2.98
CA ASP A 74 -10.47 -11.02 -4.04
C ASP A 74 -9.99 -11.48 -5.43
N MET A 75 -10.20 -12.76 -5.72
CA MET A 75 -9.80 -13.38 -6.99
C MET A 75 -10.62 -12.91 -8.19
N ASN A 76 -11.75 -12.24 -7.94
CA ASN A 76 -12.62 -11.59 -8.91
C ASN A 76 -12.37 -10.08 -9.06
N ASP A 77 -11.35 -9.53 -8.40
CA ASP A 77 -10.94 -8.14 -8.59
C ASP A 77 -10.67 -7.81 -10.07
N ALA A 78 -11.34 -6.82 -10.67
CA ALA A 78 -12.46 -6.03 -10.13
C ALA A 78 -13.43 -5.63 -11.24
N LEU A 79 -14.62 -5.11 -10.91
CA LEU A 79 -15.51 -4.46 -11.87
C LEU A 79 -15.21 -2.97 -11.98
N GLN A 80 -15.41 -2.38 -13.15
CA GLN A 80 -15.36 -0.94 -13.32
C GLN A 80 -16.48 -0.24 -12.52
N ALA A 81 -16.12 0.65 -11.60
CA ALA A 81 -17.08 1.43 -10.83
C ALA A 81 -18.02 2.27 -11.73
N PRO A 82 -19.30 2.45 -11.35
CA PRO A 82 -20.25 3.25 -12.13
C PRO A 82 -19.91 4.75 -12.11
N PRO A 83 -20.25 5.50 -13.17
CA PRO A 83 -20.02 6.94 -13.22
C PRO A 83 -20.95 7.72 -12.28
N ASN A 84 -20.57 8.95 -11.96
CA ASN A 84 -21.36 9.89 -11.16
C ASN A 84 -21.77 9.35 -9.78
N LEU A 85 -20.84 8.70 -9.09
CA LEU A 85 -21.09 8.09 -7.78
C LEU A 85 -20.03 8.56 -6.78
N THR A 86 -20.49 8.97 -5.59
CA THR A 86 -19.66 9.05 -4.38
C THR A 86 -20.03 7.87 -3.49
N HIS A 87 -19.04 7.09 -3.08
CA HIS A 87 -19.19 5.93 -2.23
C HIS A 87 -19.11 6.28 -0.74
N PHE A 88 -19.46 5.35 0.13
CA PHE A 88 -19.59 5.61 1.57
C PHE A 88 -18.24 5.93 2.24
N ASP A 89 -17.13 5.48 1.66
CA ASP A 89 -15.78 5.77 2.14
C ASP A 89 -15.11 6.91 1.34
N GLY A 90 -15.88 7.74 0.64
CA GLY A 90 -15.33 8.91 -0.05
C GLY A 90 -14.59 8.63 -1.36
N TYR A 91 -14.51 7.37 -1.78
CA TYR A 91 -14.21 7.01 -3.17
C TYR A 91 -15.24 7.64 -4.11
N PHE A 92 -14.79 8.02 -5.30
CA PHE A 92 -15.61 8.82 -6.22
C PHE A 92 -15.33 8.52 -7.68
N MET A 93 -16.39 8.51 -8.49
CA MET A 93 -16.35 8.51 -9.95
C MET A 93 -17.10 9.72 -10.50
N GLY A 94 -16.45 10.49 -11.38
CA GLY A 94 -17.08 11.55 -12.15
C GLY A 94 -17.89 11.02 -13.35
N PRO A 95 -18.36 11.90 -14.25
CA PRO A 95 -19.05 11.50 -15.47
C PRO A 95 -18.14 10.78 -16.47
N ASN A 96 -16.82 11.03 -16.41
CA ASN A 96 -15.82 10.35 -17.21
C ASN A 96 -15.07 9.36 -16.29
N ILE A 97 -15.09 8.08 -16.65
CA ILE A 97 -14.51 7.01 -15.84
C ILE A 97 -13.03 6.75 -16.12
N GLU A 98 -12.40 7.46 -17.06
CA GLU A 98 -10.96 7.38 -17.34
C GLU A 98 -10.47 5.92 -17.39
N SER A 99 -11.19 5.08 -18.13
CA SER A 99 -10.96 3.64 -18.18
C SER A 99 -11.36 3.13 -19.57
N PRO A 100 -10.64 2.13 -20.13
CA PRO A 100 -11.06 1.49 -21.37
C PRO A 100 -12.25 0.53 -21.17
N TYR A 101 -12.64 0.25 -19.92
CA TYR A 101 -13.72 -0.67 -19.56
C TYR A 101 -15.04 0.08 -19.33
N LYS A 102 -16.16 -0.56 -19.65
CA LYS A 102 -17.50 0.00 -19.41
C LYS A 102 -17.89 -0.16 -17.94
N PRO A 103 -18.80 0.67 -17.41
CA PRO A 103 -19.36 0.48 -16.07
C PRO A 103 -19.88 -0.95 -15.86
N GLY A 104 -19.45 -1.60 -14.77
CA GLY A 104 -19.78 -2.98 -14.44
C GLY A 104 -19.11 -4.05 -15.30
N GLU A 105 -18.16 -3.68 -16.16
CA GLU A 105 -17.32 -4.64 -16.89
C GLU A 105 -16.16 -5.10 -16.00
N HIS A 106 -15.86 -6.40 -16.03
CA HIS A 106 -14.71 -6.96 -15.33
C HIS A 106 -13.39 -6.52 -15.96
N ILE A 107 -12.46 -6.14 -15.11
CA ILE A 107 -11.13 -5.63 -15.46
C ILE A 107 -10.11 -6.75 -15.19
N PRO A 108 -9.54 -7.37 -16.23
CA PRO A 108 -8.63 -8.48 -16.05
C PRO A 108 -7.28 -8.04 -15.45
N GLY A 109 -6.77 -8.86 -14.54
CA GLY A 109 -5.38 -8.78 -14.07
C GLY A 109 -5.15 -7.91 -12.83
N LEU A 110 -6.20 -7.39 -12.20
CA LEU A 110 -6.09 -6.64 -10.94
C LEU A 110 -5.99 -7.55 -9.70
N ASN A 111 -6.33 -8.83 -9.84
CA ASN A 111 -6.30 -9.82 -8.76
C ASN A 111 -4.89 -10.26 -8.36
N VAL A 112 -4.00 -9.33 -8.01
CA VAL A 112 -2.60 -9.60 -7.65
C VAL A 112 -2.02 -8.52 -6.73
N GLY A 113 -1.24 -8.95 -5.75
CA GLY A 113 -0.43 -8.08 -4.91
C GLY A 113 -1.24 -7.17 -3.99
N GLY A 114 -0.54 -6.19 -3.40
CA GLY A 114 -1.12 -5.18 -2.53
C GLY A 114 -1.40 -5.67 -1.11
N TRP A 115 -1.87 -4.74 -0.29
CA TRP A 115 -2.37 -5.00 1.06
C TRP A 115 -3.72 -4.34 1.26
N TYR A 116 -4.56 -4.94 2.10
CA TYR A 116 -5.70 -4.22 2.64
C TYR A 116 -5.21 -2.93 3.34
N ASP A 117 -5.89 -1.81 3.06
CA ASP A 117 -5.45 -0.47 3.43
C ASP A 117 -5.56 -0.21 4.94
N ALA A 118 -6.60 -0.75 5.60
CA ALA A 118 -6.72 -0.63 7.03
C ALA A 118 -7.40 -1.85 7.68
N GLY A 119 -8.57 -1.64 8.29
CA GLY A 119 -9.35 -2.69 8.96
C GLY A 119 -10.47 -3.24 8.09
N ASP A 120 -10.77 -2.56 6.99
CA ASP A 120 -11.52 -3.02 5.84
C ASP A 120 -10.59 -3.76 4.87
N PHE A 121 -11.15 -4.27 3.78
CA PHE A 121 -10.46 -5.13 2.80
C PHE A 121 -10.30 -4.45 1.44
N ASP A 122 -10.17 -3.13 1.44
CA ASP A 122 -10.00 -2.33 0.23
C ASP A 122 -8.52 -1.99 -0.02
N ASN A 123 -8.19 -1.67 -1.26
CA ASN A 123 -6.84 -1.29 -1.69
C ASN A 123 -6.78 0.21 -2.02
N ASP A 124 -6.24 1.06 -1.13
CA ASP A 124 -6.06 2.51 -1.35
C ASP A 124 -4.69 2.87 -1.94
N ALA A 125 -4.69 3.65 -3.02
CA ALA A 125 -3.48 4.00 -3.75
C ALA A 125 -2.39 4.66 -2.89
N PHE A 126 -2.72 5.69 -2.11
CA PHE A 126 -1.71 6.40 -1.32
C PHE A 126 -1.20 5.58 -0.13
N GLY A 127 -2.07 4.77 0.49
CA GLY A 127 -1.68 3.75 1.47
C GLY A 127 -0.64 2.79 0.89
N GLN A 128 -0.92 2.20 -0.29
CA GLN A 128 0.02 1.32 -0.99
C GLN A 128 1.36 2.01 -1.26
N TYR A 129 1.35 3.20 -1.88
CA TYR A 129 2.58 3.87 -2.30
C TYR A 129 3.46 4.28 -1.12
N GLY A 130 2.85 4.77 -0.05
CA GLY A 130 3.55 5.10 1.19
C GLY A 130 4.21 3.88 1.82
N THR A 131 3.49 2.77 1.91
CA THR A 131 4.00 1.50 2.46
C THR A 131 5.17 0.97 1.62
N ILE A 132 5.01 0.84 0.30
CA ILE A 132 6.09 0.40 -0.61
C ILE A 132 7.35 1.27 -0.43
N GLN A 133 7.17 2.59 -0.44
CA GLN A 133 8.29 3.51 -0.34
C GLN A 133 9.00 3.40 1.02
N ASN A 134 8.26 3.33 2.13
CA ASN A 134 8.85 3.20 3.46
C ASN A 134 9.60 1.88 3.64
N LEU A 135 9.05 0.77 3.16
CA LEU A 135 9.70 -0.54 3.20
C LEU A 135 10.97 -0.54 2.34
N ALA A 136 10.89 -0.01 1.11
CA ALA A 136 12.04 0.08 0.21
C ALA A 136 13.16 0.97 0.80
N LEU A 137 12.81 2.12 1.37
CA LEU A 137 13.79 3.02 2.01
C LEU A 137 14.39 2.40 3.28
N THR A 138 13.60 1.67 4.07
CA THR A 138 14.10 0.93 5.24
C THR A 138 15.14 -0.09 4.81
N TYR A 139 14.84 -0.86 3.76
CA TYR A 139 15.78 -1.84 3.22
C TYR A 139 17.06 -1.19 2.69
N ALA A 140 16.92 -0.14 1.87
CA ALA A 140 18.06 0.55 1.26
C ALA A 140 18.94 1.31 2.29
N THR A 141 18.37 1.67 3.44
CA THR A 141 19.10 2.42 4.49
C THR A 141 19.76 1.51 5.50
N PHE A 142 19.04 0.48 5.97
CA PHE A 142 19.46 -0.34 7.11
C PHE A 142 19.85 -1.76 6.74
N HIS A 143 19.51 -2.22 5.52
CA HIS A 143 19.78 -3.56 5.02
C HIS A 143 19.48 -4.69 6.01
N PRO A 144 18.31 -4.69 6.69
CA PRO A 144 17.99 -5.77 7.61
C PRO A 144 17.88 -7.08 6.85
N GLN A 145 18.28 -8.17 7.51
CA GLN A 145 18.31 -9.53 6.98
C GLN A 145 17.26 -10.41 7.67
N TRP A 146 16.19 -9.81 8.18
CA TRP A 146 15.09 -10.55 8.81
C TRP A 146 14.34 -11.33 7.74
N ASP A 147 14.16 -12.62 7.99
CA ASP A 147 13.66 -13.63 7.05
C ASP A 147 12.87 -14.65 7.90
N GLU A 148 11.59 -14.37 8.09
CA GLU A 148 10.63 -15.22 8.81
C GLU A 148 9.33 -15.40 8.00
N LEU A 149 9.28 -14.91 6.76
CA LEU A 149 8.15 -14.99 5.86
C LEU A 149 8.53 -15.78 4.59
N THR A 150 7.58 -16.53 4.03
CA THR A 150 7.67 -17.03 2.65
C THR A 150 6.46 -16.53 1.89
N VAL A 151 6.67 -15.78 0.81
CA VAL A 151 5.64 -15.33 -0.13
C VAL A 151 5.79 -16.08 -1.45
N ASN A 152 4.72 -16.73 -1.91
CA ASN A 152 4.73 -17.45 -3.18
C ASN A 152 3.56 -17.02 -4.06
N GLU A 153 3.82 -16.10 -4.98
CA GLU A 153 2.85 -15.59 -5.95
C GLU A 153 2.29 -16.66 -6.90
N LYS A 154 3.10 -17.68 -7.23
CA LYS A 154 2.64 -18.74 -8.14
C LYS A 154 1.58 -19.62 -7.49
N THR A 155 1.74 -19.93 -6.21
CA THR A 155 0.75 -20.70 -5.43
C THR A 155 -0.24 -19.80 -4.69
N ARG A 156 -0.07 -18.48 -4.76
CA ARG A 156 -0.86 -17.47 -4.04
C ARG A 156 -0.96 -17.77 -2.55
N SER A 157 0.19 -17.94 -1.92
CA SER A 157 0.28 -18.36 -0.53
C SER A 157 1.41 -17.68 0.21
N VAL A 158 1.12 -17.27 1.43
CA VAL A 158 2.05 -16.70 2.40
C VAL A 158 2.10 -17.64 3.61
N VAL A 159 3.31 -17.95 4.06
CA VAL A 159 3.55 -18.77 5.25
C VAL A 159 4.46 -18.02 6.20
N MET A 160 3.92 -17.63 7.35
CA MET A 160 4.67 -16.97 8.41
C MET A 160 5.51 -17.98 9.19
N HIS A 161 6.58 -17.50 9.84
CA HIS A 161 7.61 -18.27 10.54
C HIS A 161 8.25 -19.35 9.67
N LYS A 162 8.43 -19.02 8.39
CA LYS A 162 9.04 -19.91 7.42
C LYS A 162 10.02 -19.10 6.57
N PRO A 163 11.31 -19.11 6.96
CA PRO A 163 12.34 -18.45 6.18
C PRO A 163 12.51 -19.11 4.81
N ASP A 164 12.77 -18.32 3.77
CA ASP A 164 13.02 -18.82 2.41
C ASP A 164 14.33 -18.32 1.78
N GLY A 165 15.09 -17.51 2.53
CA GLY A 165 16.35 -16.92 2.10
C GLY A 165 16.21 -15.52 1.48
N VAL A 166 14.99 -14.99 1.37
CA VAL A 166 14.70 -13.62 0.93
C VAL A 166 14.32 -12.78 2.15
N PRO A 167 14.95 -11.61 2.39
CA PRO A 167 14.54 -10.77 3.51
C PRO A 167 13.07 -10.35 3.36
N ASP A 168 12.29 -10.43 4.43
CA ASP A 168 10.84 -10.17 4.41
C ASP A 168 10.50 -8.77 3.86
N LEU A 169 11.39 -7.78 4.05
CA LEU A 169 11.22 -6.44 3.45
C LEU A 169 11.20 -6.48 1.92
N VAL A 170 11.99 -7.36 1.31
CA VAL A 170 12.04 -7.54 -0.14
C VAL A 170 10.76 -8.20 -0.62
N GLU A 171 10.29 -9.25 0.07
CA GLU A 171 9.03 -9.92 -0.26
C GLU A 171 7.82 -8.97 -0.15
N GLN A 172 7.77 -8.16 0.91
CA GLN A 172 6.71 -7.18 1.09
C GLN A 172 6.79 -6.08 0.00
N VAL A 173 7.99 -5.61 -0.34
CA VAL A 173 8.14 -4.67 -1.47
C VAL A 173 7.66 -5.29 -2.79
N GLU A 174 7.94 -6.58 -3.03
CA GLU A 174 7.44 -7.30 -4.21
C GLU A 174 5.90 -7.35 -4.22
N GLN A 175 5.26 -7.75 -3.11
CA GLN A 175 3.81 -7.78 -2.98
C GLN A 175 3.16 -6.44 -3.35
N GLY A 176 3.64 -5.33 -2.79
CA GLY A 176 3.06 -4.02 -3.03
C GLY A 176 3.18 -3.53 -4.48
N VAL A 177 4.32 -3.77 -5.13
CA VAL A 177 4.51 -3.27 -6.51
C VAL A 177 3.66 -4.02 -7.54
N LEU A 178 3.27 -5.27 -7.28
CA LEU A 178 2.50 -6.07 -8.22
C LEU A 178 1.14 -5.42 -8.53
N GLN A 179 0.42 -4.97 -7.52
CA GLN A 179 -0.88 -4.33 -7.67
C GLN A 179 -0.74 -2.98 -8.40
N THR A 180 0.26 -2.17 -8.01
CA THR A 180 0.55 -0.89 -8.68
C THR A 180 0.86 -1.08 -10.17
N LEU A 181 1.68 -2.08 -10.51
CA LEU A 181 2.01 -2.40 -11.90
C LEU A 181 0.80 -2.97 -12.67
N ALA A 182 -0.08 -3.72 -12.01
CA ALA A 182 -1.30 -4.25 -12.60
C ALA A 182 -2.28 -3.14 -12.99
N GLN A 183 -2.47 -2.14 -12.11
CA GLN A 183 -3.28 -0.96 -12.44
C GLN A 183 -2.75 -0.23 -13.67
N ILE A 184 -1.45 0.08 -13.69
CA ILE A 184 -0.83 0.81 -14.81
C ILE A 184 -0.92 -0.01 -16.10
N HIS A 185 -0.84 -1.33 -16.02
CA HIS A 185 -1.04 -2.20 -17.17
C HIS A 185 -2.48 -2.16 -17.70
N ALA A 186 -3.48 -2.22 -16.82
CA ALA A 186 -4.89 -2.28 -17.19
C ALA A 186 -5.42 -0.94 -17.74
N PHE A 187 -5.04 0.17 -17.13
CA PHE A 187 -5.63 1.49 -17.43
C PHE A 187 -4.66 2.43 -18.16
N GLY A 188 -3.36 2.16 -18.07
CA GLY A 188 -2.31 3.09 -18.44
C GLY A 188 -1.95 4.07 -17.33
N HIS A 189 -2.73 4.20 -16.26
CA HIS A 189 -2.49 5.09 -15.11
C HIS A 189 -2.82 4.41 -13.79
N THR A 190 -2.40 5.05 -12.70
CA THR A 190 -2.79 4.67 -11.35
C THR A 190 -4.22 5.06 -11.05
N ILE A 191 -4.95 4.20 -10.33
CA ILE A 191 -6.34 4.45 -9.93
C ILE A 191 -6.40 4.83 -8.45
N MET A 192 -7.56 5.30 -7.99
CA MET A 192 -7.77 5.66 -6.58
C MET A 192 -7.65 4.44 -5.67
N GLY A 193 -8.17 3.32 -6.13
CA GLY A 193 -8.14 2.06 -5.40
C GLY A 193 -9.23 1.10 -5.84
N ILE A 194 -9.33 -0.02 -5.13
CA ILE A 194 -10.32 -1.06 -5.35
C ILE A 194 -11.07 -1.26 -4.03
N GLN A 195 -12.40 -1.23 -4.07
CA GLN A 195 -13.21 -1.23 -2.85
C GLN A 195 -14.49 -2.06 -2.97
N GLN A 196 -14.92 -2.66 -1.85
CA GLN A 196 -16.18 -3.38 -1.72
C GLN A 196 -17.38 -2.54 -2.21
N PRO A 197 -18.32 -3.12 -2.98
CA PRO A 197 -19.42 -2.36 -3.59
C PRO A 197 -20.56 -2.04 -2.60
N TYR A 198 -20.61 -2.71 -1.44
CA TYR A 198 -21.67 -2.56 -0.43
C TYR A 198 -21.10 -2.42 0.99
N LEU A 199 -21.83 -1.68 1.85
CA LEU A 199 -21.38 -1.30 3.19
C LEU A 199 -21.14 -2.50 4.10
N GLU A 200 -21.96 -3.55 3.98
CA GLU A 200 -21.80 -4.77 4.78
C GLU A 200 -20.42 -5.42 4.55
N GLY A 201 -19.95 -5.47 3.30
CA GLY A 201 -18.63 -6.00 2.94
C GLY A 201 -17.50 -5.11 3.41
N TYR A 202 -17.65 -3.79 3.27
CA TYR A 202 -16.69 -2.82 3.78
C TYR A 202 -16.49 -2.88 5.31
N THR A 203 -17.58 -3.07 6.07
CA THR A 203 -17.51 -3.15 7.53
C THR A 203 -17.18 -4.56 8.06
N ALA A 204 -17.00 -5.53 7.18
CA ALA A 204 -16.76 -6.90 7.57
C ALA A 204 -15.39 -7.06 8.22
N THR A 205 -15.29 -8.02 9.14
CA THR A 205 -14.04 -8.38 9.82
C THR A 205 -13.91 -9.89 9.86
N GLY A 206 -12.68 -10.41 9.82
CA GLY A 206 -12.41 -11.85 9.86
C GLY A 206 -11.73 -12.32 8.58
N ASP A 207 -12.21 -13.41 7.99
CA ASP A 207 -11.62 -13.98 6.78
C ASP A 207 -12.07 -13.20 5.53
N ALA A 208 -11.14 -12.44 4.94
CA ALA A 208 -11.37 -11.68 3.71
C ALA A 208 -11.84 -12.55 2.54
N ALA A 209 -11.39 -13.82 2.47
CA ALA A 209 -11.79 -14.73 1.42
C ALA A 209 -13.26 -15.18 1.50
N SER A 210 -13.94 -14.87 2.61
CA SER A 210 -15.36 -15.17 2.79
C SER A 210 -16.29 -14.02 2.36
N LEU A 211 -15.75 -12.87 1.91
CA LEU A 211 -16.54 -11.69 1.52
C LEU A 211 -17.23 -11.83 0.17
N ASN A 212 -16.59 -12.54 -0.74
CA ASN A 212 -17.10 -12.84 -2.07
C ASN A 212 -16.80 -14.29 -2.46
N ASN A 213 -17.39 -14.72 -3.57
CA ASN A 213 -17.21 -16.08 -4.07
C ASN A 213 -15.92 -16.28 -4.89
N GLY A 214 -15.12 -15.22 -5.13
CA GLY A 214 -13.89 -15.26 -5.92
C GLY A 214 -14.09 -15.56 -7.42
N LEU A 215 -15.32 -15.53 -7.93
CA LEU A 215 -15.66 -15.77 -9.34
C LEU A 215 -16.15 -14.47 -9.98
N ILE A 216 -15.78 -14.27 -11.24
CA ILE A 216 -16.09 -13.05 -11.99
C ILE A 216 -17.60 -12.92 -12.21
N TYR A 217 -18.18 -11.80 -11.79
CA TYR A 217 -19.59 -11.51 -12.00
C TYR A 217 -19.97 -11.53 -13.48
N ASN A 218 -21.10 -12.19 -13.78
CA ASN A 218 -21.71 -12.21 -15.10
C ASN A 218 -23.22 -11.99 -14.99
N PRO A 219 -23.75 -10.82 -15.41
CA PRO A 219 -25.18 -10.51 -15.27
C PRO A 219 -26.09 -11.42 -16.12
N LYS A 220 -25.54 -12.20 -17.06
CA LYS A 220 -26.31 -13.19 -17.83
C LYS A 220 -26.64 -14.44 -17.00
N TYR A 221 -25.99 -14.62 -15.86
CA TYR A 221 -26.26 -15.70 -14.92
C TYR A 221 -27.26 -15.15 -13.89
N GLY A 222 -28.36 -15.86 -13.64
CA GLY A 222 -29.31 -15.48 -12.58
C GLY A 222 -28.66 -15.53 -11.19
N PRO A 223 -29.43 -15.39 -10.10
CA PRO A 223 -28.87 -15.61 -8.76
C PRO A 223 -28.47 -17.09 -8.59
N GLY A 224 -27.18 -17.38 -8.33
CA GLY A 224 -26.71 -18.74 -7.99
C GLY A 224 -26.08 -19.67 -9.05
N PRO A 225 -26.09 -19.43 -10.39
CA PRO A 225 -25.33 -20.27 -11.32
C PRO A 225 -23.84 -19.93 -11.24
N VAL A 226 -23.06 -20.88 -10.73
CA VAL A 226 -21.61 -20.94 -10.94
C VAL A 226 -21.36 -21.63 -12.28
N LYS A 227 -20.56 -21.00 -13.16
CA LYS A 227 -20.11 -21.61 -14.42
C LYS A 227 -18.62 -21.33 -14.63
N GLY A 228 -17.79 -22.33 -14.34
CA GLY A 228 -16.34 -22.15 -14.40
C GLY A 228 -15.89 -21.06 -13.43
N ILE A 229 -15.21 -20.05 -13.95
CA ILE A 229 -14.68 -18.90 -13.17
C ILE A 229 -15.69 -17.75 -13.00
N HIS A 230 -16.97 -17.99 -13.29
CA HIS A 230 -17.99 -16.94 -13.31
C HIS A 230 -19.18 -17.25 -12.39
N SER A 231 -19.76 -16.20 -11.81
CA SER A 231 -20.93 -16.22 -10.92
C SER A 231 -21.98 -15.20 -11.35
N GLY A 232 -23.25 -15.43 -10.99
CA GLY A 232 -24.33 -14.45 -11.14
C GLY A 232 -24.54 -13.55 -9.91
N TRP A 233 -23.72 -13.71 -8.87
CA TRP A 233 -23.72 -12.83 -7.69
C TRP A 233 -22.83 -11.61 -7.95
N PRO A 234 -23.33 -10.37 -7.78
CA PRO A 234 -22.55 -9.15 -8.00
C PRO A 234 -21.77 -8.78 -6.72
N ASP A 235 -20.84 -9.64 -6.31
CA ASP A 235 -20.00 -9.49 -5.12
C ASP A 235 -18.54 -9.09 -5.41
N ASP A 236 -18.18 -8.92 -6.70
CA ASP A 236 -16.91 -8.35 -7.12
C ASP A 236 -16.72 -6.92 -6.60
N THR A 237 -15.51 -6.60 -6.15
CA THR A 237 -15.08 -5.24 -5.80
C THR A 237 -15.15 -4.28 -7.00
N TRP A 238 -15.14 -2.98 -6.72
CA TRP A 238 -15.13 -1.93 -7.72
C TRP A 238 -13.79 -1.22 -7.80
N ALA A 239 -13.25 -1.11 -9.02
CA ALA A 239 -12.09 -0.28 -9.32
C ALA A 239 -12.52 1.18 -9.59
N TRP A 240 -11.93 2.10 -8.84
CA TRP A 240 -12.21 3.53 -8.89
C TRP A 240 -11.17 4.27 -9.71
N THR A 241 -11.43 4.33 -11.01
CA THR A 241 -10.42 4.58 -12.05
C THR A 241 -10.11 6.04 -12.31
N LEU A 242 -10.60 6.97 -11.47
CA LEU A 242 -10.27 8.38 -11.60
C LEU A 242 -8.78 8.64 -11.43
N TYR A 243 -8.29 9.49 -12.30
CA TYR A 243 -6.91 9.90 -12.45
C TYR A 243 -6.56 11.06 -11.50
N ARG A 244 -5.35 11.03 -10.94
CA ARG A 244 -4.74 12.19 -10.28
C ARG A 244 -3.26 12.31 -10.62
N PRO A 245 -2.78 13.52 -10.96
CA PRO A 245 -1.35 13.78 -11.10
C PRO A 245 -0.52 13.42 -9.87
N SER A 246 -1.06 13.58 -8.65
CA SER A 246 -0.34 13.25 -7.42
C SER A 246 -0.10 11.75 -7.26
N MET A 247 -1.08 10.92 -7.63
CA MET A 247 -0.97 9.45 -7.59
C MET A 247 0.10 8.95 -8.56
N GLU A 248 0.15 9.51 -9.77
CA GLU A 248 1.18 9.19 -10.77
C GLU A 248 2.61 9.43 -10.28
N TYR A 249 2.85 10.60 -9.67
CA TYR A 249 4.15 10.88 -9.08
C TYR A 249 4.42 9.98 -7.87
N ALA A 250 3.43 9.73 -7.02
CA ALA A 250 3.58 8.85 -5.87
C ALA A 250 3.95 7.41 -6.29
N ALA A 251 3.27 6.86 -7.29
CA ALA A 251 3.59 5.56 -7.87
C ALA A 251 4.96 5.55 -8.57
N ALA A 252 5.31 6.60 -9.32
CA ALA A 252 6.66 6.70 -9.90
C ALA A 252 7.74 6.70 -8.79
N ALA A 253 7.48 7.37 -7.66
CA ALA A 253 8.40 7.40 -6.53
C ALA A 253 8.51 6.03 -5.84
N SER A 254 7.40 5.35 -5.59
CA SER A 254 7.37 4.04 -4.94
C SER A 254 8.01 2.96 -5.82
N LEU A 255 7.69 2.91 -7.11
CA LEU A 255 8.29 1.98 -8.07
C LEU A 255 9.79 2.23 -8.26
N ALA A 256 10.23 3.50 -8.32
CA ALA A 256 11.65 3.82 -8.40
C ALA A 256 12.42 3.35 -7.15
N ALA A 257 11.87 3.59 -5.94
CA ALA A 257 12.46 3.10 -4.69
C ALA A 257 12.51 1.57 -4.64
N ALA A 258 11.39 0.90 -4.97
CA ALA A 258 11.30 -0.56 -5.02
C ALA A 258 12.29 -1.18 -6.01
N SER A 259 12.54 -0.53 -7.16
CA SER A 259 13.51 -1.03 -8.13
C SER A 259 14.93 -1.16 -7.55
N VAL A 260 15.30 -0.32 -6.59
CA VAL A 260 16.60 -0.40 -5.91
C VAL A 260 16.62 -1.58 -4.95
N THR A 261 15.57 -1.77 -4.16
CA THR A 261 15.43 -2.87 -3.19
C THR A 261 15.39 -4.24 -3.86
N LEU A 262 14.65 -4.37 -4.96
CA LEU A 262 14.47 -5.65 -5.66
C LEU A 262 15.70 -6.10 -6.46
N ARG A 263 16.69 -5.22 -6.67
CA ARG A 263 17.89 -5.55 -7.45
C ARG A 263 18.70 -6.65 -6.76
N GLY A 264 19.06 -7.69 -7.50
CA GLY A 264 19.77 -8.85 -6.96
C GLY A 264 18.86 -9.91 -6.31
N TRP A 265 17.60 -9.59 -6.04
CA TRP A 265 16.59 -10.53 -5.55
C TRP A 265 15.61 -10.92 -6.66
N ASN A 266 14.99 -9.93 -7.30
CA ASN A 266 14.09 -10.09 -8.43
C ASN A 266 14.41 -9.07 -9.53
N ASP A 267 15.49 -9.34 -10.26
CA ASP A 267 16.01 -8.48 -11.33
C ASP A 267 14.99 -8.16 -12.44
N PRO A 268 14.16 -9.11 -12.92
CA PRO A 268 13.10 -8.79 -13.87
C PRO A 268 12.08 -7.78 -13.33
N LEU A 269 11.59 -7.97 -12.10
CA LEU A 269 10.62 -7.06 -11.49
C LEU A 269 11.25 -5.70 -11.17
N SER A 270 12.49 -5.69 -10.69
CA SER A 270 13.29 -4.46 -10.48
C SER A 270 13.34 -3.61 -11.75
N ARG A 271 13.69 -4.23 -12.90
CA ARG A 271 13.72 -3.52 -14.19
C ARG A 271 12.34 -3.03 -14.61
N LYS A 272 11.29 -3.85 -14.42
CA LYS A 272 9.91 -3.44 -14.74
C LYS A 272 9.50 -2.22 -13.93
N CYS A 273 9.74 -2.22 -12.62
CA CYS A 273 9.45 -1.09 -11.74
C CYS A 273 10.16 0.19 -12.20
N LEU A 274 11.47 0.12 -12.50
CA LEU A 274 12.23 1.29 -12.94
C LEU A 274 11.73 1.82 -14.28
N THR A 275 11.50 0.95 -15.26
CA THR A 275 10.98 1.35 -16.57
C THR A 275 9.62 2.03 -16.44
N THR A 276 8.68 1.42 -15.71
CA THR A 276 7.36 2.01 -15.49
C THR A 276 7.46 3.36 -14.75
N ALA A 277 8.31 3.49 -13.72
CA ALA A 277 8.50 4.75 -13.03
C ALA A 277 9.01 5.88 -13.95
N ILE A 278 9.93 5.56 -14.86
CA ILE A 278 10.47 6.49 -15.86
C ILE A 278 9.36 6.90 -16.85
N GLU A 279 8.54 5.95 -17.29
CA GLU A 279 7.43 6.19 -18.22
C GLU A 279 6.35 7.09 -17.61
N LEU A 280 5.92 6.81 -16.37
CA LEU A 280 4.98 7.66 -15.64
C LEU A 280 5.53 9.07 -15.51
N TRP A 281 6.78 9.22 -15.06
CA TRP A 281 7.43 10.52 -14.96
C TRP A 281 7.44 11.24 -16.31
N HIS A 282 7.88 10.56 -17.38
CA HIS A 282 7.96 11.17 -18.70
C HIS A 282 6.58 11.66 -19.18
N ARG A 283 5.55 10.83 -19.05
CA ARG A 283 4.16 11.21 -19.38
C ARG A 283 3.74 12.45 -18.61
N MET A 284 3.97 12.48 -17.30
CA MET A 284 3.63 13.62 -16.44
C MET A 284 4.37 14.91 -16.81
N GLN A 285 5.46 14.81 -17.56
CA GLN A 285 6.24 15.95 -18.05
C GLN A 285 5.84 16.41 -19.45
N THR A 286 5.32 15.53 -20.31
CA THR A 286 5.04 15.83 -21.72
C THR A 286 3.56 15.99 -22.04
N ASP A 287 2.70 15.23 -21.38
CA ASP A 287 1.26 15.20 -21.63
C ASP A 287 0.51 14.88 -20.33
N PRO A 288 0.45 15.83 -19.38
CA PRO A 288 -0.29 15.61 -18.15
C PRO A 288 -1.78 15.53 -18.47
N PRO A 289 -2.47 14.44 -18.10
CA PRO A 289 -3.91 14.32 -18.27
C PRO A 289 -4.64 15.48 -17.57
N PRO A 290 -5.82 15.87 -18.09
CA PRO A 290 -6.61 16.94 -17.50
C PRO A 290 -6.92 16.62 -16.03
N ARG A 291 -6.88 17.64 -15.16
CA ARG A 291 -7.22 17.47 -13.74
C ARG A 291 -8.73 17.22 -13.63
N PRO A 292 -9.19 16.10 -13.07
CA PRO A 292 -10.61 15.92 -12.79
C PRO A 292 -11.05 16.94 -11.73
N HIS A 293 -12.34 17.26 -11.73
CA HIS A 293 -12.95 17.98 -10.62
C HIS A 293 -13.07 17.02 -9.43
N TRP A 294 -12.07 17.03 -8.56
CA TRP A 294 -12.09 16.26 -7.33
C TRP A 294 -12.98 16.96 -6.29
N PRO A 295 -13.88 16.22 -5.59
CA PRO A 295 -14.57 16.77 -4.43
C PRO A 295 -13.57 17.26 -3.36
N PRO A 296 -14.00 18.13 -2.42
CA PRO A 296 -13.15 18.58 -1.32
C PRO A 296 -12.50 17.39 -0.59
N PHE A 297 -11.25 17.55 -0.15
CA PHE A 297 -10.45 16.54 0.54
C PHE A 297 -11.25 15.88 1.70
N THR A 298 -11.71 14.64 1.49
CA THR A 298 -12.24 13.74 2.52
C THR A 298 -11.26 12.60 2.77
N GLU A 299 -11.38 11.91 3.91
CA GLU A 299 -10.44 10.87 4.37
C GLU A 299 -10.21 9.77 3.32
N GLY A 300 -11.25 9.04 2.89
CA GLY A 300 -11.09 8.02 1.84
C GLY A 300 -11.10 8.56 0.41
N SER A 301 -10.94 9.89 0.23
CA SER A 301 -10.46 10.43 -1.05
C SER A 301 -8.92 10.32 -1.19
N GLY A 302 -8.22 9.69 -0.24
CA GLY A 302 -6.76 9.60 -0.16
C GLY A 302 -6.05 10.91 0.20
N GLY A 303 -6.82 11.98 0.42
CA GLY A 303 -6.31 13.34 0.55
C GLY A 303 -5.43 13.58 1.78
N TYR A 304 -5.75 12.94 2.92
CA TYR A 304 -4.91 13.00 4.13
C TYR A 304 -3.57 12.28 3.94
N ARG A 305 -3.58 11.13 3.26
CA ARG A 305 -2.38 10.32 3.01
C ARG A 305 -1.46 10.96 1.96
N GLU A 306 -2.03 11.61 0.94
CA GLU A 306 -1.27 12.43 -0.01
C GLU A 306 -0.42 13.48 0.73
N HIS A 307 -1.00 14.17 1.72
CA HIS A 307 -0.27 15.16 2.52
C HIS A 307 0.85 14.54 3.36
N ALA A 308 0.63 13.34 3.91
CA ALA A 308 1.63 12.64 4.72
C ALA A 308 2.87 12.20 3.93
N MET A 309 2.74 11.93 2.62
CA MET A 309 3.84 11.56 1.73
C MET A 309 4.74 12.73 1.29
N GLY A 310 4.40 13.96 1.69
CA GLY A 310 5.06 15.17 1.21
C GLY A 310 4.78 15.41 -0.29
N PRO A 311 5.47 16.38 -0.94
CA PRO A 311 5.16 16.78 -2.31
C PRO A 311 5.48 15.66 -3.33
N PRO A 312 4.48 14.97 -3.94
CA PRO A 312 4.73 13.72 -4.66
C PRO A 312 5.70 13.88 -5.83
N LYS A 313 5.60 15.00 -6.55
CA LYS A 313 6.49 15.33 -7.67
C LYS A 313 7.96 15.45 -7.24
N TRP A 314 8.23 16.04 -6.08
CA TRP A 314 9.60 16.17 -5.58
C TRP A 314 10.15 14.81 -5.21
N THR A 315 9.36 14.02 -4.47
CA THR A 315 9.71 12.67 -4.05
C THR A 315 9.99 11.76 -5.25
N ALA A 316 9.16 11.82 -6.30
CA ALA A 316 9.38 11.08 -7.55
C ALA A 316 10.70 11.45 -8.23
N ALA A 317 11.00 12.76 -8.34
CA ALA A 317 12.27 13.21 -8.91
C ALA A 317 13.46 12.70 -8.11
N LEU A 318 13.37 12.70 -6.78
CA LEU A 318 14.44 12.22 -5.90
C LEU A 318 14.64 10.71 -6.02
N GLN A 319 13.57 9.91 -5.98
CA GLN A 319 13.69 8.46 -6.09
C GLN A 319 14.18 8.04 -7.48
N LEU A 320 13.72 8.69 -8.55
CA LEU A 320 14.25 8.46 -9.90
C LEU A 320 15.72 8.88 -10.01
N LEU A 321 16.13 9.99 -9.39
CA LEU A 321 17.53 10.39 -9.34
C LEU A 321 18.41 9.30 -8.70
N ILE A 322 17.97 8.74 -7.59
CA ILE A 322 18.67 7.66 -6.87
C ILE A 322 18.70 6.38 -7.74
N ALA A 323 17.53 5.92 -8.20
CA ALA A 323 17.40 4.66 -8.94
C ALA A 323 18.15 4.66 -10.28
N THR A 324 18.32 5.83 -10.90
CA THR A 324 19.05 6.03 -12.16
C THR A 324 20.50 6.50 -11.98
N HIS A 325 21.04 6.42 -10.77
CA HIS A 325 22.44 6.75 -10.47
C HIS A 325 22.83 8.18 -10.89
N GLY A 326 21.96 9.15 -10.66
CA GLY A 326 22.29 10.55 -10.89
C GLY A 326 21.84 11.12 -12.23
N ALA A 327 20.91 10.48 -12.95
CA ALA A 327 20.56 10.93 -14.30
C ALA A 327 20.08 12.39 -14.34
N ALA A 328 20.61 13.13 -15.32
CA ALA A 328 20.51 14.59 -15.39
C ALA A 328 19.09 15.16 -15.40
N PRO A 329 18.08 14.56 -16.06
CA PRO A 329 16.71 15.07 -16.04
C PRO A 329 16.13 15.18 -14.63
N TYR A 330 16.34 14.18 -13.78
CA TYR A 330 15.83 14.14 -12.41
C TYR A 330 16.63 15.04 -11.49
N LYS A 331 17.96 15.08 -11.64
CA LYS A 331 18.85 15.96 -10.88
C LYS A 331 18.43 17.42 -10.99
N ARG A 332 18.22 17.89 -12.23
CA ARG A 332 17.77 19.26 -12.49
C ARG A 332 16.43 19.57 -11.83
N GLN A 333 15.54 18.59 -11.73
CA GLN A 333 14.21 18.76 -11.13
C GLN A 333 14.28 18.86 -9.61
N VAL A 334 15.09 18.00 -8.98
CA VAL A 334 15.38 18.08 -7.54
C VAL A 334 16.01 19.43 -7.20
N GLU A 335 17.07 19.84 -7.90
CA GLU A 335 17.76 21.13 -7.68
C GLU A 335 16.82 22.33 -7.84
N ARG A 336 15.94 22.29 -8.87
CA ARG A 336 14.96 23.34 -9.12
C ARG A 336 13.91 23.46 -8.00
N MET A 337 13.46 22.33 -7.45
CA MET A 337 12.39 22.29 -6.45
C MET A 337 12.91 22.44 -5.01
N PHE A 338 14.17 22.11 -4.74
CA PHE A 338 14.77 22.07 -3.41
C PHE A 338 14.59 23.36 -2.58
N PRO A 339 14.76 24.59 -3.12
CA PRO A 339 14.55 25.81 -2.34
C PRO A 339 13.14 25.96 -1.77
N GLY A 340 12.13 25.37 -2.43
CA GLY A 340 10.75 25.37 -1.98
C GLY A 340 10.44 24.34 -0.89
N MET A 341 11.33 23.37 -0.67
CA MET A 341 11.16 22.31 0.36
C MET A 341 11.74 22.70 1.72
N LEU A 342 12.50 23.79 1.80
CA LEU A 342 13.13 24.29 3.02
C LEU A 342 12.27 25.34 3.75
N ARG A 343 11.09 25.66 3.22
CA ARG A 343 10.13 26.61 3.75
C ARG A 343 8.94 25.85 4.31
#